data_AF-A0A060CHN7-F1
#
_entry.id   AF-A0A060CHN7-F1
#
_cell.length_a   1.000
_cell.length_b   1.000
_cell.length_c   1.000
_cell.angle_alpha   90.00
_cell.angle_beta   90.00
_cell.angle_gamma   90.00
#
_symmetry.space_group_name_H-M   'P 1'
#
loop_
_entity.id
_entity.type
_entity.pdbx_description
1 polymer ?
#
loop_
_entity_poly.entity_id
_entity_poly.type
_entity_poly.pdbx_seq_one_letter_code
_entity_poly.pdbx_strand_id
1 'polypeptide(L)'
;MATLWQDCDVSIVEPAQRPSPALVALASACGISTEYRGHDGIMHACSAGAMRAALAALEIDASDDAACERAMFDLEDHLWQRIVPPVTVLREGHSREIPVHVTHGDPVEVAIRLEGGEVWSAEQLDRPVPPRQVGVRKVGRATFLLPAELPLGY
;
A
#
# COMPACT_ATOMS: atom_id res chain seq x y z
N MET A 1 -42.26 -18.91 -8.39
CA MET A 1 -41.75 -19.41 -7.10
C MET A 1 -40.44 -18.70 -6.84
N ALA A 2 -40.36 -17.91 -5.77
CA ALA A 2 -39.17 -17.11 -5.46
C ALA A 2 -38.03 -18.02 -4.98
N THR A 3 -36.88 -17.94 -5.64
CA THR A 3 -35.63 -18.57 -5.19
C THR A 3 -35.29 -18.05 -3.80
N LEU A 4 -35.19 -18.95 -2.83
CA LEU A 4 -34.83 -18.60 -1.46
C LEU A 4 -33.30 -18.45 -1.40
N TRP A 5 -32.77 -17.61 -0.53
CA TRP A 5 -31.31 -17.46 -0.35
C TRP A 5 -30.61 -18.76 0.10
N GLN A 6 -31.38 -19.79 0.49
CA GLN A 6 -30.89 -21.15 0.80
C GLN A 6 -30.61 -22.01 -0.45
N ASP A 7 -31.02 -21.58 -1.64
CA ASP A 7 -30.82 -22.32 -2.90
C ASP A 7 -29.43 -22.05 -3.54
N CYS A 8 -28.55 -21.30 -2.85
CA CYS A 8 -27.16 -21.14 -3.27
C CYS A 8 -26.39 -22.44 -2.99
N ASP A 9 -26.25 -23.26 -4.02
CA ASP A 9 -25.31 -24.38 -4.02
C ASP A 9 -23.90 -23.83 -3.73
N VAL A 10 -23.37 -24.10 -2.53
CA VAL A 10 -21.97 -23.85 -2.21
C VAL A 10 -21.18 -24.89 -2.99
N SER A 11 -20.89 -24.55 -4.24
CA SER A 11 -19.96 -25.32 -5.06
C SER A 11 -18.66 -25.43 -4.28
N ILE A 12 -18.35 -26.66 -3.85
CA ILE A 12 -17.11 -26.97 -3.15
C ILE A 12 -15.98 -26.56 -4.10
N VAL A 13 -15.30 -25.48 -3.75
CA VAL A 13 -14.13 -24.97 -4.45
C VAL A 13 -13.14 -26.11 -4.61
N GLU A 14 -12.61 -26.28 -5.82
CA GLU A 14 -11.51 -27.21 -6.13
C GLU A 14 -10.48 -27.21 -4.99
N PRO A 15 -9.87 -28.38 -4.66
CA PRO A 15 -9.02 -28.52 -3.48
C PRO A 15 -8.04 -27.36 -3.40
N ALA A 16 -8.17 -26.58 -2.32
CA ALA A 16 -7.52 -25.29 -2.16
C ALA A 16 -6.04 -25.38 -2.53
N GLN A 17 -5.72 -24.93 -3.74
CA GLN A 17 -4.34 -24.92 -4.20
C GLN A 17 -3.58 -24.05 -3.22
N ARG A 18 -2.52 -24.62 -2.63
CA ARG A 18 -1.70 -23.90 -1.67
C ARG A 18 -1.19 -22.63 -2.37
N PRO A 19 -1.39 -21.44 -1.78
CA PRO A 19 -0.93 -20.20 -2.40
C PRO A 19 0.59 -20.24 -2.54
N SER A 20 1.08 -19.79 -3.68
CA SER A 20 2.52 -19.67 -3.92
C SER A 20 3.10 -18.55 -3.04
N PRO A 21 4.41 -18.59 -2.74
CA PRO A 21 5.06 -17.52 -1.99
C PRO A 21 4.90 -16.14 -2.65
N ALA A 22 4.93 -16.07 -3.99
CA ALA A 22 4.73 -14.83 -4.75
C ALA A 22 3.33 -14.25 -4.52
N LEU A 23 2.29 -15.09 -4.55
CA LEU A 23 0.91 -14.68 -4.28
C LEU A 23 0.73 -14.20 -2.83
N VAL A 24 1.32 -14.90 -1.86
CA VAL A 24 1.30 -14.51 -0.43
C VAL A 24 1.98 -13.17 -0.21
N ALA A 25 3.13 -12.95 -0.83
CA ALA A 25 3.88 -11.70 -0.74
C ALA A 25 3.09 -10.53 -1.32
N LEU A 26 2.53 -10.68 -2.52
CA LEU A 26 1.70 -9.64 -3.14
C LEU A 26 0.45 -9.34 -2.31
N ALA A 27 -0.29 -10.36 -1.88
CA ALA A 27 -1.47 -10.18 -1.02
C ALA A 27 -1.12 -9.38 0.24
N SER A 28 -0.03 -9.74 0.91
CA SER A 28 0.44 -9.06 2.12
C SER A 28 0.82 -7.60 1.85
N ALA A 29 1.50 -7.32 0.72
CA ALA A 29 1.87 -5.95 0.33
C ALA A 29 0.63 -5.08 0.03
N CYS A 30 -0.45 -5.68 -0.46
CA CYS A 30 -1.74 -5.01 -0.69
C CYS A 30 -2.63 -4.92 0.56
N GLY A 31 -2.17 -5.39 1.72
CA GLY A 31 -2.93 -5.39 2.97
C GLY A 31 -4.02 -6.47 3.04
N ILE A 32 -3.96 -7.50 2.20
CA ILE A 32 -4.87 -8.64 2.23
C ILE A 32 -4.31 -9.67 3.21
N SER A 33 -5.10 -10.01 4.23
CA SER A 33 -4.71 -11.02 5.21
C SER A 33 -4.64 -12.41 4.58
N THR A 34 -3.53 -13.11 4.80
CA THR A 34 -3.30 -14.46 4.25
C THR A 34 -3.78 -15.58 5.18
N GLU A 35 -4.18 -15.22 6.40
CA GLU A 35 -4.78 -16.08 7.41
C GLU A 35 -5.84 -15.31 8.20
N TYR A 36 -6.76 -16.03 8.85
CA TYR A 36 -7.76 -15.44 9.72
C TYR A 36 -8.13 -16.39 10.86
N ARG A 37 -8.67 -15.81 11.93
CA ARG A 37 -9.24 -16.58 13.05
C ARG A 37 -10.73 -16.76 12.83
N GLY A 38 -11.18 -18.01 12.75
CA GLY A 38 -12.59 -18.37 12.70
C GLY A 38 -13.33 -17.97 13.97
N HIS A 39 -14.67 -17.94 13.90
CA HIS A 39 -15.51 -17.66 15.05
C HIS A 39 -15.40 -18.72 16.16
N ASP A 40 -14.92 -19.91 15.80
CA ASP A 40 -14.58 -21.03 16.67
C ASP A 40 -13.20 -20.87 17.34
N GLY A 41 -12.47 -19.80 17.01
CA GLY A 41 -11.13 -19.51 17.52
C GLY A 41 -10.01 -20.20 16.76
N ILE A 42 -10.31 -21.00 15.73
CA ILE A 42 -9.31 -21.75 14.97
C ILE A 42 -8.67 -20.84 13.91
N MET A 43 -7.35 -20.97 13.71
CA MET A 43 -6.66 -20.26 12.64
C MET A 43 -6.81 -21.00 11.30
N HIS A 44 -7.19 -20.26 10.26
CA HIS A 44 -7.34 -20.75 8.91
C HIS A 44 -6.43 -19.99 7.96
N ALA A 45 -5.74 -20.73 7.09
CA ALA A 45 -5.05 -20.13 5.94
C ALA A 45 -6.07 -19.79 4.85
N CYS A 46 -5.91 -18.64 4.21
CA CYS A 46 -6.70 -18.27 3.04
C CYS A 46 -6.32 -19.15 1.84
N SER A 47 -7.30 -19.51 1.00
CA SER A 47 -7.03 -20.24 -0.24
C SER A 47 -6.41 -19.32 -1.30
N ALA A 48 -5.65 -19.90 -2.24
CA ALA A 48 -5.13 -19.13 -3.37
C ALA A 48 -6.25 -18.44 -4.18
N GLY A 49 -7.38 -19.12 -4.37
CA GLY A 49 -8.54 -18.56 -5.07
C GLY A 49 -9.11 -17.32 -4.38
N ALA A 50 -9.22 -17.33 -3.04
CA ALA A 50 -9.68 -16.16 -2.28
C ALA A 50 -8.70 -14.98 -2.37
N MET A 51 -7.38 -15.26 -2.28
CA MET A 51 -6.36 -14.21 -2.44
C MET A 51 -6.40 -13.59 -3.84
N ARG A 52 -6.48 -14.41 -4.90
CA ARG A 52 -6.57 -13.92 -6.28
C ARG A 52 -7.87 -13.13 -6.51
N ALA A 53 -8.99 -13.56 -5.95
CA ALA A 53 -10.25 -12.84 -6.06
C ALA A 53 -10.20 -11.46 -5.37
N ALA A 54 -9.58 -11.38 -4.18
CA ALA A 54 -9.40 -10.11 -3.48
C ALA A 54 -8.45 -9.16 -4.25
N LEU A 55 -7.34 -9.67 -4.79
CA LEU A 55 -6.42 -8.89 -5.63
C LEU A 55 -7.10 -8.39 -6.91
N ALA A 56 -7.88 -9.24 -7.59
CA ALA A 56 -8.63 -8.86 -8.77
C ALA A 56 -9.69 -7.77 -8.49
N ALA A 57 -10.30 -7.78 -7.30
CA ALA A 57 -11.22 -6.72 -6.86
C ALA A 57 -10.51 -5.37 -6.63
N LEU A 58 -9.20 -5.39 -6.39
CA LEU A 58 -8.33 -4.20 -6.37
C LEU A 58 -7.74 -3.88 -7.75
N GLU A 59 -8.20 -4.57 -8.80
CA GLU A 59 -7.70 -4.46 -10.17
C GLU A 59 -6.20 -4.84 -10.32
N ILE A 60 -5.71 -5.73 -9.46
CA ILE A 60 -4.33 -6.21 -9.47
C ILE A 60 -4.28 -7.60 -10.13
N ASP A 61 -3.47 -7.73 -11.18
CA ASP A 61 -3.25 -9.00 -11.84
C ASP A 61 -2.39 -9.93 -10.99
N ALA A 62 -3.01 -11.03 -10.58
CA ALA A 62 -2.37 -12.16 -9.94
C ALA A 62 -2.88 -13.43 -10.61
N SER A 63 -2.74 -13.58 -11.93
CA SER A 63 -3.07 -14.82 -12.64
C SER A 63 -2.10 -15.95 -12.33
N ASP A 64 -0.81 -15.63 -12.19
CA ASP A 64 0.31 -16.54 -11.99
C ASP A 64 1.44 -15.86 -11.18
N ASP A 65 2.51 -16.60 -10.88
CA ASP A 65 3.62 -16.08 -10.06
C ASP A 65 4.38 -14.94 -10.75
N ALA A 66 4.53 -15.00 -12.08
CA ALA A 66 5.19 -13.93 -12.83
C ALA A 66 4.32 -12.66 -12.86
N ALA A 67 2.99 -12.80 -12.93
CA ALA A 67 2.05 -11.69 -12.75
C ALA A 67 2.17 -11.07 -11.37
N CYS A 68 2.30 -11.91 -10.33
CA CYS A 68 2.49 -11.41 -8.97
C CYS A 68 3.78 -10.60 -8.81
N GLU A 69 4.88 -11.08 -9.39
CA GLU A 69 6.17 -10.38 -9.38
C GLU A 69 6.12 -9.04 -10.13
N ARG A 70 5.46 -9.01 -11.31
CA ARG A 70 5.23 -7.77 -12.06
C ARG A 70 4.38 -6.78 -11.26
N ALA A 71 3.26 -7.23 -10.70
CA ALA A 71 2.39 -6.39 -9.89
C ALA A 71 3.09 -5.83 -8.65
N MET A 72 3.97 -6.62 -8.01
CA MET A 72 4.80 -6.14 -6.90
C MET A 72 5.74 -5.01 -7.37
N PHE A 73 6.40 -5.20 -8.51
CA PHE A 73 7.27 -4.17 -9.08
C PHE A 73 6.49 -2.90 -9.43
N ASP A 74 5.32 -3.04 -10.04
CA ASP A 74 4.44 -1.92 -10.41
C ASP A 74 3.93 -1.16 -9.18
N LEU A 75 3.60 -1.87 -8.09
CA LEU A 75 3.21 -1.26 -6.81
C LEU A 75 4.34 -0.40 -6.24
N GLU A 76 5.57 -0.91 -6.27
CA GLU A 76 6.73 -0.14 -5.84
C GLU A 76 6.98 1.07 -6.75
N ASP A 77 6.95 0.89 -8.07
CA ASP A 77 7.13 1.99 -9.03
C ASP A 77 6.07 3.07 -8.82
N HIS A 78 4.82 2.71 -8.58
CA HIS A 78 3.72 3.65 -8.30
C HIS A 78 3.98 4.51 -7.06
N LEU A 79 4.59 3.93 -6.01
CA LEU A 79 4.97 4.71 -4.82
C LEU A 79 6.04 5.76 -5.14
N TRP A 80 7.00 5.41 -6.00
CA TRP A 80 8.08 6.31 -6.41
C TRP A 80 7.66 7.34 -7.47
N GLN A 81 6.58 7.09 -8.22
CA GLN A 81 6.03 8.06 -9.17
C GLN A 81 5.36 9.25 -8.48
N ARG A 82 4.93 9.09 -7.22
CA ARG A 82 4.24 10.13 -6.45
C ARG A 82 5.24 11.06 -5.78
N ILE A 83 5.05 12.37 -5.97
CA ILE A 83 5.88 13.39 -5.32
C ILE A 83 5.75 13.31 -3.79
N VAL A 84 4.54 13.10 -3.27
CA VAL A 84 4.26 12.92 -1.83
C VAL A 84 3.28 11.77 -1.62
N PRO A 85 3.20 11.17 -0.41
CA PRO A 85 2.16 10.22 -0.09
C PRO A 85 0.77 10.81 -0.34
N PRO A 86 -0.22 10.01 -0.78
CA PRO A 86 -1.55 10.52 -1.12
C PRO A 86 -2.24 11.20 0.06
N VAL A 87 -2.16 10.59 1.24
CA VAL A 87 -2.68 11.11 2.50
C VAL A 87 -1.75 10.68 3.61
N THR A 88 -1.38 11.62 4.48
CA THR A 88 -0.62 11.33 5.69
C THR A 88 -1.47 11.72 6.89
N VAL A 89 -1.84 10.74 7.70
CA VAL A 89 -2.53 10.95 8.98
C VAL A 89 -1.53 10.84 10.11
N LEU A 90 -1.60 11.77 11.07
CA LEU A 90 -0.77 11.80 12.26
C LEU A 90 -1.67 11.90 13.49
N ARG A 91 -1.16 11.42 14.62
CA ARG A 91 -1.75 11.68 15.93
C ARG A 91 -1.11 12.94 16.51
N GLU A 92 -1.91 13.81 17.12
CA GLU A 92 -1.40 14.98 17.84
C GLU A 92 -0.27 14.60 18.82
N GLY A 93 0.77 15.43 18.90
CA GLY A 93 1.94 15.20 19.74
C GLY A 93 2.91 14.14 19.21
N HIS A 94 2.71 13.63 17.99
CA HIS A 94 3.61 12.66 17.36
C HIS A 94 4.17 13.21 16.05
N SER A 95 5.47 13.04 15.86
CA SER A 95 6.11 13.35 14.58
C SER A 95 6.02 12.17 13.61
N ARG A 96 6.14 12.43 12.32
CA ARG A 96 6.17 11.40 11.28
C ARG A 96 7.11 11.78 10.15
N GLU A 97 7.95 10.85 9.72
CA GLU A 97 8.75 11.01 8.50
C GLU A 97 7.87 10.74 7.27
N ILE A 98 7.97 11.59 6.25
CA ILE A 98 7.34 11.39 4.95
C ILE A 98 8.39 11.37 3.82
N PRO A 99 8.26 10.47 2.84
CA PRO A 99 9.10 10.51 1.64
C PRO A 99 8.60 11.60 0.70
N VAL A 100 9.52 12.28 0.02
CA VAL A 100 9.25 13.20 -1.07
C VAL A 100 10.10 12.81 -2.26
N HIS A 101 9.45 12.54 -3.40
CA HIS A 101 10.11 12.09 -4.61
C HIS A 101 10.17 13.21 -5.65
N VAL A 102 11.37 13.46 -6.16
CA VAL A 102 11.63 14.45 -7.22
C VAL A 102 12.56 13.86 -8.27
N THR A 103 12.72 14.52 -9.42
CA THR A 103 13.78 14.12 -10.35
C THR A 103 15.11 14.19 -9.61
N HIS A 104 15.93 13.16 -9.78
CA HIS A 104 17.20 13.10 -9.07
C HIS A 104 18.09 14.28 -9.45
N GLY A 105 18.48 15.07 -8.44
CA GLY A 105 19.28 16.28 -8.58
C GLY A 105 18.48 17.58 -8.50
N ASP A 106 17.15 17.52 -8.63
CA ASP A 106 16.30 18.69 -8.45
C ASP A 106 16.22 19.07 -6.95
N PRO A 107 16.23 20.37 -6.61
CA PRO A 107 15.99 20.81 -5.25
C PRO A 107 14.52 20.62 -4.87
N VAL A 108 14.24 20.49 -3.58
CA VAL A 108 12.87 20.38 -3.06
C VAL A 108 12.73 21.10 -1.73
N GLU A 109 11.67 21.89 -1.62
CA GLU A 109 11.22 22.52 -0.39
C GLU A 109 9.80 22.04 -0.08
N VAL A 110 9.51 21.78 1.19
CA VAL A 110 8.22 21.28 1.64
C VAL A 110 7.66 22.21 2.70
N ALA A 111 6.41 22.64 2.48
CA ALA A 111 5.67 23.45 3.42
C ALA A 111 4.33 22.77 3.75
N ILE A 112 3.93 22.89 5.01
CA ILE A 112 2.67 22.41 5.56
C ILE A 112 1.79 23.63 5.75
N ARG A 113 0.66 23.69 5.04
CA ARG A 113 -0.34 24.74 5.24
C ARG A 113 -1.43 24.18 6.15
N LEU A 114 -1.57 24.79 7.32
CA LEU A 114 -2.59 24.43 8.30
C LEU A 114 -3.97 24.92 7.83
N GLU A 115 -5.03 24.30 8.34
CA GLU A 115 -6.42 24.70 8.09
C GLU A 115 -6.68 26.19 8.40
N GLY A 116 -6.04 26.72 9.45
CA GLY A 116 -6.10 28.14 9.83
C GLY A 116 -5.36 29.10 8.88
N GLY A 117 -4.69 28.60 7.84
CA GLY A 117 -3.96 29.39 6.84
C GLY A 117 -2.49 29.66 7.18
N GLU A 118 -2.04 29.30 8.38
CA GLU A 118 -0.63 29.35 8.77
C GLU A 118 0.20 28.34 7.93
N VAL A 119 1.45 28.69 7.65
CA VAL A 119 2.36 27.88 6.83
C VAL A 119 3.64 27.60 7.60
N TRP A 120 3.97 26.32 7.77
CA TRP A 120 5.19 25.84 8.42
C TRP A 120 6.09 25.15 7.41
N SER A 121 7.40 25.40 7.48
CA SER A 121 8.36 24.63 6.68
C SER A 121 8.61 23.27 7.33
N ALA A 122 8.62 22.20 6.53
CA ALA A 122 9.01 20.88 7.00
C ALA A 122 10.54 20.75 7.02
N GLU A 123 11.08 20.12 8.06
CA GLU A 123 12.51 19.85 8.16
C GLU A 123 12.90 18.68 7.25
N GLN A 124 13.90 18.89 6.39
CA GLN A 124 14.49 17.80 5.63
C GLN A 124 15.50 17.03 6.51
N LEU A 125 15.33 15.71 6.58
CA LEU A 125 16.24 14.83 7.32
C LEU A 125 17.30 14.23 6.39
N ASP A 126 18.50 14.01 6.92
CA ASP A 126 19.57 13.28 6.23
C ASP A 126 19.30 11.76 6.29
N ARG A 127 18.43 11.31 5.38
CA ARG A 127 18.10 9.88 5.16
C ARG A 127 18.50 9.51 3.73
N PRO A 128 19.77 9.16 3.47
CA PRO A 128 20.24 8.88 2.12
C PRO A 128 19.57 7.62 1.57
N VAL A 129 18.94 7.75 0.41
CA VAL A 129 18.27 6.67 -0.31
C VAL A 129 18.74 6.70 -1.75
N PRO A 130 19.29 5.60 -2.29
CA PRO A 130 19.75 5.56 -3.67
C PRO A 130 18.61 5.91 -4.64
N PRO A 131 18.88 6.73 -5.67
CA PRO A 131 17.87 7.05 -6.67
C PRO A 131 17.49 5.82 -7.50
N ARG A 132 16.23 5.74 -7.91
CA ARG A 132 15.66 4.64 -8.70
C ARG A 132 15.32 5.10 -10.12
N GLN A 133 15.45 4.21 -11.11
CA GLN A 133 14.90 4.45 -12.44
C GLN A 133 13.41 4.10 -12.42
N VAL A 134 12.54 5.06 -12.74
CA VAL A 134 11.08 4.89 -12.73
C VAL A 134 10.54 5.39 -14.07
N GLY A 135 10.16 4.46 -14.93
CA GLY A 135 9.90 4.75 -16.35
C GLY A 135 11.10 5.46 -17.00
N VAL A 136 10.87 6.62 -17.62
CA VAL A 136 11.93 7.39 -18.31
C VAL A 136 12.75 8.31 -17.40
N ARG A 137 12.36 8.48 -16.13
CA ARG A 137 13.00 9.42 -15.20
C ARG A 137 13.81 8.70 -14.12
N LYS A 138 14.93 9.31 -13.73
CA LYS A 138 15.67 8.92 -12.51
C LYS A 138 15.11 9.72 -11.34
N VAL A 139 14.54 9.04 -10.34
CA VAL A 139 13.84 9.65 -9.21
C VAL A 139 14.71 9.56 -7.97
N GLY A 140 14.89 10.68 -7.28
CA GLY A 140 15.50 10.75 -5.95
C GLY A 140 14.43 10.80 -4.86
N ARG A 141 14.79 10.36 -3.65
CA ARG A 141 13.93 10.47 -2.47
C ARG A 141 14.60 11.35 -1.41
N ALA A 142 13.92 12.41 -1.01
CA ALA A 142 14.21 13.17 0.19
C ALA A 142 13.23 12.73 1.30
N THR A 143 13.67 12.77 2.55
CA THR A 143 12.79 12.48 3.70
C THR A 143 12.57 13.76 4.48
N PHE A 144 11.31 14.07 4.76
CA PHE A 144 10.92 15.25 5.54
C PHE A 144 10.23 14.84 6.83
N LEU A 145 10.46 15.60 7.90
CA LEU A 145 9.80 15.43 9.18
C LEU A 145 8.55 16.31 9.25
N LEU A 146 7.42 15.69 9.55
CA LEU A 146 6.22 16.37 10.01
C LEU A 146 6.31 16.54 11.53
N PRO A 147 6.24 17.79 12.05
CA PRO A 147 6.46 18.09 13.46
C PRO A 147 5.35 17.55 14.36
N ALA A 148 5.66 17.32 15.64
CA ALA A 148 4.72 16.82 16.63
C ALA A 148 3.73 17.89 17.11
N GLU A 149 4.08 19.15 16.89
CA GLU A 149 3.36 20.36 17.28
C GLU A 149 2.22 20.69 16.32
N LEU A 150 2.01 19.90 15.25
CA LEU A 150 0.88 20.09 14.34
C LEU A 150 -0.44 20.03 15.12
N PRO A 151 -1.28 21.08 15.02
CA PRO A 151 -2.59 21.06 15.67
C PRO A 151 -3.51 20.05 14.98
N LEU A 152 -4.57 19.65 15.68
CA LEU A 152 -5.66 18.90 15.07
C LEU A 152 -6.29 19.69 13.92
N GLY A 153 -6.60 19.01 12.82
CA GLY A 153 -7.20 19.63 11.63
C GLY A 153 -6.97 18.80 10.37
N TYR A 154 -7.14 19.44 9.22
CA TYR A 154 -6.92 18.89 7.88
C TYR A 154 -5.82 19.62 7.11
#